data_AF-A0A1B6EA46-F1
#
_entry.id   AF-A0A1B6EA46-F1
#
_cell.length_a   1.000
_cell.length_b   1.000
_cell.length_c   1.000
_cell.angle_alpha   90.00
_cell.angle_beta   90.00
_cell.angle_gamma   90.00
#
_symmetry.space_group_name_H-M   'P 1'
#
loop_
_entity.id
_entity.type
_entity.pdbx_description
1 polymer ?
#
loop_
_entity_poly.entity_id
_entity_poly.type
_entity_poly.pdbx_seq_one_letter_code
_entity_poly.pdbx_strand_id
1 'polypeptide(L)'
;MSDNKKIQEGLEFIKVAEKSLKTSLLKWKPDYEIAAEEYSKAATCFKNAKSFEQCKGCHLKAAECHRQNRSFFHAAKCFEQALLTCKDLGDLRDVAQLADRSCSLYQQHGSPDAAASTLSKAAKILEETQPQQALDLYIRAADVAMIEDNSRQAAEYTSKSARLLVKLQQYDKAASVIKREIGLHQQCENIPAIGRLAVVLVLVQLARGDTVAAEKAFKEWGNCCEAPEVQVLEMLLSAYDEEDPDSAKTALNNPFIKNMDVEYSRLARDLPLPKGSEISLPKPTVRPHAAPSYISPNVTANNLNDLGRSCFNYLEEDVGKCTIFNVICHSNSHEVFVKVQILKNMQVKKKQNKRAKMNMKVASVRLKHLLNFYC
;
A
#
# COMPACT_ATOMS: atom_id res chain seq x y z
N MET A 1 17.04 37.48 21.57
CA MET A 1 17.37 37.35 23.02
C MET A 1 16.72 36.12 23.67
N SER A 2 15.46 35.78 23.36
CA SER A 2 14.78 34.59 23.92
C SER A 2 15.51 33.27 23.64
N ASP A 3 16.00 33.07 22.41
CA ASP A 3 16.64 31.80 22.01
C ASP A 3 17.96 31.55 22.76
N ASN A 4 18.79 32.58 22.92
CA ASN A 4 20.03 32.49 23.72
C ASN A 4 19.75 32.14 25.18
N LYS A 5 18.65 32.66 25.76
CA LYS A 5 18.25 32.30 27.12
C LYS A 5 17.88 30.82 27.21
N LYS A 6 17.16 30.29 26.21
CA LYS A 6 16.80 28.87 26.14
C LYS A 6 18.01 27.96 25.94
N ILE A 7 18.99 28.37 25.12
CA ILE A 7 20.26 27.66 24.96
C ILE A 7 21.00 27.60 26.31
N GLN A 8 21.10 28.72 27.02
CA GLN A 8 21.75 28.76 28.33
C GLN A 8 21.03 27.89 29.37
N GLU A 9 19.71 27.94 29.43
CA GLU A 9 18.90 27.03 30.27
C GLU A 9 19.20 25.55 29.94
N GLY A 10 19.27 25.21 28.65
CA GLY A 10 19.63 23.85 28.21
C GLY A 10 21.03 23.41 28.65
N LEU A 11 22.01 24.31 28.60
CA LEU A 11 23.38 24.03 29.05
C LEU A 11 23.46 23.83 30.57
N GLU A 12 22.67 24.57 31.36
CA GLU A 12 22.60 24.34 32.81
C GLU A 12 22.03 22.96 33.13
N PHE A 13 20.97 22.53 32.43
CA PHE A 13 20.44 21.17 32.58
C PHE A 13 21.46 20.09 32.20
N ILE A 14 22.27 20.29 31.15
CA ILE A 14 23.38 19.39 30.83
C ILE A 14 24.38 19.29 31.99
N LYS A 15 24.78 20.40 32.60
CA LYS A 15 25.72 20.39 33.73
C LYS A 15 25.17 19.61 34.91
N VAL A 16 23.88 19.75 35.21
CA VAL A 16 23.21 18.97 36.27
C VAL A 16 23.19 17.50 35.92
N ALA A 17 22.85 17.14 34.67
CA ALA A 17 22.87 15.76 34.19
C ALA A 17 24.26 15.11 34.34
N GLU A 18 25.32 15.80 33.90
CA GLU A 18 26.70 15.32 33.98
C GLU A 18 27.18 15.21 35.43
N LYS A 19 26.76 16.11 36.32
CA LYS A 19 27.03 16.00 37.76
C LYS A 19 26.36 14.77 38.37
N SER A 20 25.13 14.45 37.97
CA SER A 20 24.39 13.28 38.45
C SER A 20 25.03 11.95 38.03
N LEU A 21 25.73 11.93 36.89
CA LEU A 21 26.47 10.76 36.40
C LEU A 21 27.81 10.54 37.10
N LYS A 22 28.40 11.56 37.72
CA LYS A 22 29.67 11.40 38.45
C LYS A 22 29.47 10.57 39.72
N THR A 23 30.35 9.61 39.92
CA THR A 23 30.49 8.87 41.18
C THR A 23 31.39 9.65 42.14
N SER A 24 31.17 9.46 43.43
CA SER A 24 31.96 10.08 44.51
C SER A 24 32.23 9.03 45.59
N LEU A 25 33.11 9.31 46.55
CA LEU A 25 33.44 8.40 47.66
C LEU A 25 32.20 7.95 48.47
N LEU A 26 31.10 8.72 48.41
CA LEU A 26 29.82 8.38 49.02
C LEU A 26 28.78 7.80 48.03
N LYS A 27 28.98 7.97 46.72
CA LYS A 27 28.03 7.56 45.66
C LYS A 27 28.73 6.65 44.66
N TRP A 28 28.56 5.34 44.88
CA TRP A 28 29.21 4.30 44.09
C TRP A 28 28.52 3.98 42.75
N LYS A 29 27.25 4.40 42.57
CA LYS A 29 26.48 4.18 41.34
C LYS A 29 26.03 5.53 40.74
N PRO A 30 26.26 5.78 39.43
CA PRO A 30 25.69 6.94 38.73
C PRO A 30 24.17 6.97 38.85
N ASP A 31 23.60 8.18 38.96
CA ASP A 31 22.14 8.36 38.94
C ASP A 31 21.70 8.62 37.50
N TYR A 32 21.43 7.53 36.80
CA TYR A 32 20.99 7.54 35.41
C TYR A 32 19.57 8.06 35.24
N GLU A 33 18.72 7.97 36.27
CA GLU A 33 17.33 8.42 36.21
C GLU A 33 17.28 9.94 36.17
N ILE A 34 17.90 10.61 37.14
CA ILE A 34 18.00 12.07 37.17
C ILE A 34 18.73 12.57 35.92
N ALA A 35 19.85 11.94 35.54
CA ALA A 35 20.58 12.35 34.35
C ALA A 35 19.72 12.31 33.07
N ALA A 36 18.91 11.26 32.89
CA ALA A 36 18.06 11.14 31.71
C ALA A 36 16.94 12.19 31.65
N GLU A 37 16.33 12.50 32.80
CA GLU A 37 15.32 13.56 32.90
C GLU A 37 15.92 14.93 32.57
N GLU A 38 17.08 15.25 33.14
CA GLU A 38 17.76 16.53 32.91
C GLU A 38 18.21 16.67 31.44
N TYR A 39 18.72 15.61 30.82
CA TYR A 39 18.98 15.63 29.37
C TYR A 39 17.71 15.82 28.53
N SER A 40 16.57 15.27 28.95
CA SER A 40 15.30 15.45 28.24
C SER A 40 14.76 16.88 28.36
N LYS A 41 14.93 17.51 29.53
CA LYS A 41 14.64 18.94 29.73
C LYS A 41 15.56 19.80 28.86
N ALA A 42 16.86 19.50 28.84
CA ALA A 42 17.83 20.17 27.98
C ALA A 42 17.45 20.07 26.49
N ALA A 43 17.10 18.87 26.02
CA ALA A 43 16.66 18.65 24.64
C ALA A 43 15.46 19.52 24.27
N THR A 44 14.48 19.66 25.18
CA THR A 44 13.30 20.51 24.99
C THR A 44 13.71 21.99 24.85
N CYS A 45 14.63 22.47 25.68
CA CYS A 45 15.17 23.82 25.57
C CYS A 45 15.88 24.07 24.23
N PHE A 46 16.73 23.14 23.78
CA PHE A 46 17.43 23.25 22.50
C PHE A 46 16.48 23.18 21.31
N LYS A 47 15.45 22.33 21.37
CA LYS A 47 14.39 22.27 20.36
C LYS A 47 13.68 23.60 20.22
N ASN A 48 13.30 24.23 21.35
CA ASN A 48 12.64 25.54 21.35
C ASN A 48 13.54 26.66 20.81
N ALA A 49 14.85 26.56 21.03
CA ALA A 49 15.85 27.47 20.47
C ALA A 49 16.27 27.14 19.02
N LYS A 50 15.62 26.14 18.37
CA LYS A 50 15.95 25.63 17.02
C LYS A 50 17.40 25.12 16.87
N SER A 51 18.05 24.78 17.98
CA SER A 51 19.36 24.13 18.01
C SER A 51 19.18 22.61 17.90
N PHE A 52 18.83 22.13 16.70
CA PHE A 52 18.44 20.73 16.48
C PHE A 52 19.59 19.74 16.68
N GLU A 53 20.83 20.11 16.37
CA GLU A 53 22.00 19.26 16.59
C GLU A 53 22.23 18.97 18.08
N GLN A 54 22.16 20.01 18.92
CA GLN A 54 22.27 19.87 20.38
C GLN A 54 21.06 19.13 20.96
N CYS A 55 19.86 19.39 20.44
CA CYS A 55 18.63 18.66 20.80
C CYS A 55 18.79 17.15 20.57
N LYS A 56 19.22 16.76 19.35
CA LYS A 56 19.50 15.36 19.00
C LYS A 56 20.54 14.75 19.95
N GLY A 57 21.67 15.43 20.16
CA GLY A 57 22.71 14.98 21.09
C GLY A 57 22.18 14.72 22.51
N CYS A 58 21.32 15.60 23.02
CA CYS A 58 20.69 15.43 24.34
C CYS A 58 19.74 14.24 24.38
N HIS A 59 18.90 14.05 23.35
CA HIS A 59 18.03 12.87 23.27
C HIS A 59 18.81 11.56 23.22
N LEU A 60 19.95 11.52 22.51
CA LEU A 60 20.81 10.33 22.48
C LEU A 60 21.44 10.04 23.84
N LYS A 61 21.92 11.07 24.55
CA LYS A 61 22.44 10.91 25.93
C LYS A 61 21.34 10.47 26.91
N ALA A 62 20.14 11.03 26.81
CA ALA A 62 18.99 10.62 27.61
C ALA A 62 18.60 9.16 27.35
N ALA A 63 18.57 8.75 26.07
CA ALA A 63 18.25 7.38 25.68
C ALA A 63 19.25 6.38 26.29
N GLU A 64 20.54 6.70 26.24
CA GLU A 64 21.59 5.86 26.82
C GLU A 64 21.48 5.77 28.34
N CYS A 65 21.20 6.88 29.02
CA CYS A 65 20.97 6.86 30.48
C CYS A 65 19.77 5.98 30.85
N HIS A 66 18.63 6.11 30.16
CA HIS A 66 17.48 5.25 30.38
C HIS A 66 17.79 3.77 30.10
N ARG A 67 18.59 3.47 29.07
CA ARG A 67 19.02 2.11 28.74
C ARG A 67 19.87 1.50 29.86
N GLN A 68 20.82 2.26 30.40
CA GLN A 68 21.66 1.83 31.54
C GLN A 68 20.82 1.59 32.80
N ASN A 69 19.75 2.36 32.99
CA ASN A 69 18.79 2.15 34.07
C ASN A 69 17.75 1.04 33.77
N ARG A 70 17.89 0.30 32.66
CA ARG A 70 16.95 -0.73 32.19
C ARG A 70 15.51 -0.23 31.94
N SER A 71 15.33 1.07 31.75
CA SER A 71 14.05 1.69 31.38
C SER A 71 13.89 1.71 29.85
N PHE A 72 13.67 0.53 29.26
CA PHE A 72 13.72 0.34 27.80
C PHE A 72 12.69 1.16 27.03
N PHE A 73 11.47 1.31 27.56
CA PHE A 73 10.42 2.10 26.91
C PHE A 73 10.81 3.58 26.78
N HIS A 74 11.35 4.16 27.86
CA HIS A 74 11.77 5.56 27.87
C HIS A 74 13.01 5.77 26.97
N ALA A 75 13.95 4.82 26.98
CA ALA A 75 15.10 4.83 26.07
C ALA A 75 14.65 4.81 24.60
N ALA A 76 13.71 3.92 24.25
CA ALA A 76 13.14 3.83 22.91
C ALA A 76 12.46 5.13 22.47
N LYS A 77 11.69 5.75 23.38
CA LYS A 77 11.02 7.04 23.16
C LYS A 77 12.03 8.17 22.92
N CYS A 78 13.14 8.21 23.66
CA CYS A 78 14.20 9.18 23.43
C CYS A 78 14.87 9.00 22.06
N PHE A 79 15.12 7.76 21.62
CA PHE A 79 15.59 7.50 20.25
C PHE A 79 14.58 7.94 19.19
N GLU A 80 13.27 7.74 19.42
CA GLU A 80 12.23 8.25 18.52
C GLU A 80 12.25 9.79 18.45
N GLN A 81 12.45 10.49 19.57
CA GLN A 81 12.58 11.96 19.54
C GLN A 81 13.84 12.42 18.81
N ALA A 82 14.97 11.72 18.97
CA ALA A 82 16.19 12.00 18.20
C ALA A 82 15.95 11.80 16.69
N LEU A 83 15.20 10.77 16.31
CA LEU A 83 14.79 10.49 14.94
C LEU A 83 13.94 11.61 14.34
N LEU A 84 12.94 12.10 15.08
CA LEU A 84 12.12 13.23 14.63
C LEU A 84 12.96 14.51 14.48
N THR A 85 13.93 14.71 15.36
CA THR A 85 14.86 15.85 15.27
C THR A 85 15.76 15.77 14.03
N CYS A 86 16.09 14.57 13.54
CA CYS A 86 16.86 14.41 12.29
C CYS A 86 16.10 14.97 11.08
N LYS A 87 14.76 14.84 11.06
CA LYS A 87 13.92 15.47 10.04
C LYS A 87 14.05 16.99 10.08
N ASP A 88 13.96 17.59 11.27
CA ASP A 88 14.05 19.04 11.44
C ASP A 88 15.45 19.59 11.11
N LEU A 89 16.50 18.79 11.32
CA LEU A 89 17.88 19.11 10.97
C LEU A 89 18.16 19.00 9.45
N GLY A 90 17.36 18.21 8.73
CA GLY A 90 17.61 17.85 7.32
C GLY A 90 18.71 16.79 7.13
N ASP A 91 19.30 16.28 8.21
CA ASP A 91 20.30 15.21 8.18
C ASP A 91 19.64 13.85 8.42
N LEU A 92 19.41 13.12 7.33
CA LEU A 92 18.65 11.87 7.34
C LEU A 92 19.51 10.61 7.50
N ARG A 93 20.84 10.73 7.60
CA ARG A 93 21.78 9.59 7.61
C ARG A 93 21.53 8.62 8.77
N ASP A 94 21.17 9.16 9.92
CA ASP A 94 21.01 8.37 11.16
C ASP A 94 19.58 7.83 11.35
N VAL A 95 18.61 8.24 10.53
CA VAL A 95 17.17 7.94 10.75
C VAL A 95 16.92 6.44 10.85
N ALA A 96 17.44 5.65 9.92
CA ALA A 96 17.25 4.20 9.93
C ALA A 96 17.90 3.55 11.17
N GLN A 97 19.13 3.95 11.52
CA GLN A 97 19.83 3.41 12.68
C GLN A 97 19.12 3.75 14.00
N LEU A 98 18.59 4.97 14.13
CA LEU A 98 17.82 5.38 15.31
C LEU A 98 16.50 4.63 15.42
N ALA A 99 15.82 4.41 14.29
CA ALA A 99 14.61 3.60 14.22
C ALA A 99 14.88 2.15 14.67
N ASP A 100 16.00 1.56 14.26
CA ASP A 100 16.38 0.19 14.64
C ASP A 100 16.64 0.04 16.14
N ARG A 101 17.36 1.01 16.73
CA ARG A 101 17.62 1.04 18.17
C ARG A 101 16.32 1.19 18.95
N SER A 102 15.45 2.10 18.52
CA SER A 102 14.13 2.31 19.14
C SER A 102 13.23 1.07 19.03
N CYS A 103 13.13 0.49 17.84
CA CYS A 103 12.38 -0.74 17.57
C CYS A 103 12.84 -1.90 18.46
N SER A 104 14.15 -2.14 18.52
CA SER A 104 14.73 -3.22 19.34
C SER A 104 14.40 -3.06 20.82
N LEU A 105 14.45 -1.83 21.34
CA LEU A 105 14.12 -1.54 22.74
C LEU A 105 12.63 -1.66 23.03
N TYR A 106 11.76 -1.22 22.13
CA TYR A 106 10.31 -1.43 22.27
C TYR A 106 9.95 -2.92 22.22
N GLN A 107 10.60 -3.72 21.39
CA GLN A 107 10.42 -5.17 21.40
C GLN A 107 10.91 -5.81 22.70
N GLN A 108 12.07 -5.41 23.23
CA GLN A 108 12.56 -5.89 24.53
C GLN A 108 11.64 -5.50 25.70
N HIS A 109 10.98 -4.34 25.61
CA HIS A 109 9.97 -3.93 26.57
C HIS A 109 8.66 -4.73 26.46
N GLY A 110 8.40 -5.38 25.31
CA GLY A 110 7.13 -6.05 25.03
C GLY A 110 6.06 -5.11 24.47
N SER A 111 6.45 -4.12 23.66
CA SER A 111 5.53 -3.17 22.99
C SER A 111 5.82 -3.07 21.49
N PRO A 112 5.64 -4.16 20.71
CA PRO A 112 5.93 -4.16 19.27
C PRO A 112 4.98 -3.27 18.45
N ASP A 113 3.76 -2.97 18.91
CA ASP A 113 2.91 -1.93 18.30
C ASP A 113 3.65 -0.56 18.23
N ALA A 114 4.31 -0.17 19.33
CA ALA A 114 5.12 1.05 19.35
C ALA A 114 6.35 0.92 18.44
N ALA A 115 7.00 -0.26 18.44
CA ALA A 115 8.13 -0.54 17.56
C ALA A 115 7.79 -0.40 16.08
N ALA A 116 6.67 -0.99 15.63
CA ALA A 116 6.20 -0.90 14.26
C ALA A 116 5.81 0.54 13.88
N SER A 117 5.16 1.26 14.80
CA SER A 117 4.85 2.67 14.62
C SER A 117 6.10 3.53 14.41
N THR A 118 7.15 3.33 15.20
CA THR A 118 8.42 4.06 15.04
C THR A 118 9.10 3.76 13.70
N LEU A 119 9.12 2.50 13.26
CA LEU A 119 9.64 2.13 11.93
C LEU A 119 8.84 2.81 10.80
N SER A 120 7.51 2.85 10.90
CA SER A 120 6.66 3.54 9.92
C SER A 120 6.91 5.06 9.89
N LYS A 121 7.16 5.70 11.05
CA LYS A 121 7.54 7.12 11.11
C LYS A 121 8.89 7.36 10.43
N ALA A 122 9.87 6.50 10.69
CA ALA A 122 11.19 6.54 10.08
C ALA A 122 11.10 6.42 8.55
N ALA A 123 10.35 5.43 8.07
CA ALA A 123 10.10 5.22 6.66
C ALA A 123 9.49 6.47 6.01
N LYS A 124 8.48 7.09 6.66
CA LYS A 124 7.83 8.30 6.14
C LYS A 124 8.78 9.48 5.95
N ILE A 125 9.77 9.64 6.83
CA ILE A 125 10.80 10.68 6.72
C ILE A 125 11.72 10.42 5.51
N LEU A 126 11.96 9.15 5.19
CA LEU A 126 12.87 8.73 4.13
C LEU A 126 12.20 8.55 2.77
N GLU A 127 10.86 8.49 2.69
CA GLU A 127 10.11 8.22 1.44
C GLU A 127 10.50 9.13 0.26
N GLU A 128 10.78 10.41 0.51
CA GLU A 128 11.07 11.40 -0.53
C GLU A 128 12.52 11.34 -1.00
N THR A 129 13.47 11.05 -0.10
CA THR A 129 14.91 11.13 -0.37
C THR A 129 15.55 9.77 -0.63
N GLN A 130 15.12 8.74 0.09
CA GLN A 130 15.69 7.39 0.10
C GLN A 130 14.58 6.33 0.07
N PRO A 131 13.84 6.22 -1.05
CA PRO A 131 12.66 5.35 -1.15
C PRO A 131 12.95 3.85 -0.98
N GLN A 132 14.15 3.37 -1.34
CA GLN A 132 14.53 1.96 -1.11
C GLN A 132 14.67 1.66 0.39
N GLN A 133 15.32 2.56 1.15
CA GLN A 133 15.47 2.38 2.59
C GLN A 133 14.13 2.54 3.33
N ALA A 134 13.27 3.45 2.86
CA ALA A 134 11.91 3.58 3.38
C ALA A 134 11.07 2.31 3.17
N LEU A 135 11.23 1.65 2.01
CA LEU A 135 10.58 0.38 1.72
C LEU A 135 10.99 -0.72 2.71
N ASP A 136 12.28 -0.88 2.96
CA ASP A 136 12.78 -1.89 3.91
C ASP A 136 12.22 -1.66 5.31
N LEU A 137 12.12 -0.40 5.75
CA LEU A 137 11.53 -0.04 7.03
C LEU A 137 10.02 -0.33 7.09
N TYR A 138 9.26 -0.10 6.02
CA TYR A 138 7.84 -0.44 5.99
C TYR A 138 7.58 -1.94 6.00
N ILE A 139 8.37 -2.73 5.26
CA ILE A 139 8.28 -4.20 5.27
C ILE A 139 8.56 -4.70 6.69
N ARG A 140 9.62 -4.21 7.33
CA ARG A 140 9.92 -4.55 8.72
C ARG A 140 8.84 -4.11 9.68
N ALA A 141 8.24 -2.93 9.51
CA ALA A 141 7.11 -2.49 10.32
C ALA A 141 5.92 -3.46 10.20
N ALA A 142 5.60 -3.92 8.99
CA ALA A 142 4.55 -4.91 8.75
C ALA A 142 4.87 -6.25 9.43
N ASP A 143 6.11 -6.73 9.35
CA ASP A 143 6.54 -7.96 10.00
C ASP A 143 6.48 -7.87 11.54
N VAL A 144 6.87 -6.72 12.12
CA VAL A 144 6.76 -6.48 13.56
C VAL A 144 5.31 -6.45 14.01
N ALA A 145 4.42 -5.78 13.27
CA ALA A 145 2.98 -5.75 13.58
C ALA A 145 2.34 -7.15 13.52
N MET A 146 2.85 -8.04 12.67
CA MET A 146 2.38 -9.43 12.58
C MET A 146 2.75 -10.28 13.79
N ILE A 147 3.76 -9.91 14.59
CA ILE A 147 4.15 -10.65 15.81
C ILE A 147 2.99 -10.72 16.82
N GLU A 148 2.18 -9.66 16.92
CA GLU A 148 1.03 -9.57 17.83
C GLU A 148 -0.32 -9.95 17.17
N ASP A 149 -0.31 -10.56 15.99
CA ASP A 149 -1.52 -10.89 15.22
C ASP A 149 -2.32 -9.61 14.83
N ASN A 150 -1.67 -8.43 14.82
CA ASN A 150 -2.27 -7.15 14.45
C ASN A 150 -2.34 -6.99 12.92
N SER A 151 -3.18 -7.82 12.30
CA SER A 151 -3.33 -7.91 10.84
C SER A 151 -3.76 -6.60 10.18
N ARG A 152 -4.54 -5.76 10.89
CA ARG A 152 -5.01 -4.47 10.37
C ARG A 152 -3.86 -3.49 10.21
N GLN A 153 -2.99 -3.39 11.22
CA GLN A 153 -1.85 -2.49 11.16
C GLN A 153 -0.77 -3.01 10.19
N ALA A 154 -0.56 -4.32 10.16
CA ALA A 154 0.31 -4.95 9.17
C ALA A 154 -0.16 -4.68 7.73
N ALA A 155 -1.48 -4.71 7.47
CA ALA A 155 -2.04 -4.38 6.16
C ALA A 155 -1.74 -2.93 5.77
N GLU A 156 -1.86 -1.97 6.70
CA GLU A 156 -1.55 -0.57 6.44
C GLU A 156 -0.08 -0.35 6.02
N TYR A 157 0.87 -0.97 6.71
CA TYR A 157 2.29 -0.88 6.36
C TYR A 157 2.64 -1.60 5.06
N THR A 158 1.97 -2.74 4.80
CA THR A 158 2.07 -3.47 3.54
C THR A 158 1.56 -2.60 2.38
N SER A 159 0.46 -1.88 2.57
CA SER A 159 -0.11 -0.94 1.59
C SER A 159 0.86 0.19 1.21
N LYS A 160 1.56 0.76 2.21
CA LYS A 160 2.60 1.77 1.96
C LYS A 160 3.77 1.19 1.17
N SER A 161 4.17 -0.05 1.48
CA SER A 161 5.21 -0.77 0.74
C SER A 161 4.81 -1.02 -0.71
N ALA A 162 3.57 -1.44 -0.97
CA ALA A 162 3.04 -1.69 -2.31
C ALA A 162 3.07 -0.42 -3.18
N ARG A 163 2.55 0.70 -2.66
CA ARG A 163 2.59 2.01 -3.35
C ARG A 163 4.02 2.42 -3.70
N LEU A 164 4.95 2.26 -2.75
CA LEU A 164 6.35 2.63 -2.96
C LEU A 164 7.05 1.74 -4.01
N LEU A 165 6.75 0.44 -4.02
CA LEU A 165 7.25 -0.48 -5.04
C LEU A 165 6.75 -0.14 -6.45
N VAL A 166 5.47 0.24 -6.57
CA VAL A 166 4.90 0.72 -7.84
C VAL A 166 5.58 2.02 -8.29
N LYS A 167 5.78 2.98 -7.38
CA LYS A 167 6.53 4.22 -7.65
C LYS A 167 7.96 3.94 -8.12
N LEU A 168 8.60 2.90 -7.59
CA LEU A 168 9.94 2.43 -7.95
C LEU A 168 9.96 1.54 -9.22
N GLN A 169 8.80 1.31 -9.84
CA GLN A 169 8.62 0.42 -11.01
C GLN A 169 9.11 -1.03 -10.78
N GLN A 170 9.17 -1.46 -9.52
CA GLN A 170 9.54 -2.84 -9.16
C GLN A 170 8.30 -3.73 -9.14
N TYR A 171 7.68 -3.93 -10.31
CA TYR A 171 6.35 -4.54 -10.43
C TYR A 171 6.27 -6.00 -9.98
N ASP A 172 7.34 -6.79 -10.14
CA ASP A 172 7.38 -8.17 -9.65
C ASP A 172 7.23 -8.25 -8.12
N LYS A 173 8.00 -7.42 -7.41
CA LYS A 173 7.91 -7.31 -5.96
C LYS A 173 6.58 -6.68 -5.53
N ALA A 174 6.12 -5.66 -6.25
CA ALA A 174 4.82 -5.02 -5.98
C ALA A 174 3.68 -6.04 -6.02
N ALA A 175 3.62 -6.88 -7.06
CA ALA A 175 2.61 -7.92 -7.18
C ALA A 175 2.63 -8.93 -6.01
N SER A 176 3.83 -9.32 -5.55
CA SER A 176 3.98 -10.18 -4.37
C SER A 176 3.47 -9.51 -3.09
N VAL A 177 3.79 -8.23 -2.90
CA VAL A 177 3.37 -7.46 -1.72
C VAL A 177 1.86 -7.21 -1.72
N ILE A 178 1.27 -6.89 -2.87
CA ILE A 178 -0.19 -6.70 -3.02
C ILE A 178 -0.93 -8.01 -2.71
N LYS A 179 -0.43 -9.16 -3.18
CA LYS A 179 -1.02 -10.46 -2.82
C LYS A 179 -0.96 -10.73 -1.32
N ARG A 180 0.15 -10.36 -0.67
CA ARG A 180 0.26 -10.43 0.80
C ARG A 180 -0.75 -9.50 1.49
N GLU A 181 -0.93 -8.28 0.99
CA GLU A 181 -1.91 -7.31 1.49
C GLU A 181 -3.35 -7.83 1.38
N ILE A 182 -3.71 -8.42 0.24
CA ILE A 182 -5.00 -9.11 0.05
C ILE A 182 -5.19 -10.19 1.13
N GLY A 183 -4.17 -11.02 1.36
CA GLY A 183 -4.21 -12.06 2.41
C GLY A 183 -4.39 -11.51 3.82
N LEU A 184 -3.88 -10.30 4.12
CA LEU A 184 -4.11 -9.62 5.40
C LEU A 184 -5.54 -9.07 5.49
N HIS A 185 -6.06 -8.48 4.42
CA HIS A 185 -7.45 -8.00 4.39
C HIS A 185 -8.48 -9.13 4.45
N GLN A 186 -8.16 -10.31 3.92
CA GLN A 186 -8.98 -11.52 4.10
C GLN A 186 -9.11 -11.89 5.58
N GLN A 187 -8.03 -11.78 6.36
CA GLN A 187 -8.06 -12.08 7.80
C GLN A 187 -8.89 -11.07 8.58
N CYS A 188 -8.91 -9.82 8.13
CA CYS A 188 -9.74 -8.76 8.70
C CYS A 188 -11.17 -8.72 8.14
N GLU A 189 -11.54 -9.65 7.24
CA GLU A 189 -12.85 -9.71 6.56
C GLU A 189 -13.21 -8.39 5.83
N ASN A 190 -12.21 -7.65 5.32
CA ASN A 190 -12.39 -6.38 4.63
C ASN A 190 -12.47 -6.57 3.10
N ILE A 191 -13.64 -7.00 2.62
CA ILE A 191 -13.88 -7.29 1.20
C ILE A 191 -13.71 -6.08 0.28
N PRO A 192 -14.21 -4.86 0.61
CA PRO A 192 -14.04 -3.71 -0.28
C PRO A 192 -12.58 -3.32 -0.52
N ALA A 193 -11.70 -3.52 0.47
CA ALA A 193 -10.26 -3.31 0.28
C ALA A 193 -9.66 -4.35 -0.69
N ILE A 194 -10.11 -5.60 -0.61
CA ILE A 194 -9.66 -6.67 -1.53
C ILE A 194 -10.10 -6.36 -2.96
N GLY A 195 -11.33 -5.89 -3.18
CA GLY A 195 -11.82 -5.48 -4.51
C GLY A 195 -10.94 -4.40 -5.14
N ARG A 196 -10.62 -3.35 -4.39
CA ARG A 196 -9.68 -2.31 -4.85
C ARG A 196 -8.29 -2.85 -5.15
N LEU A 197 -7.76 -3.74 -4.30
CA LEU A 197 -6.45 -4.35 -4.52
C LEU A 197 -6.43 -5.32 -5.70
N ALA A 198 -7.56 -5.94 -6.06
CA ALA A 198 -7.69 -6.75 -7.26
C ALA A 198 -7.46 -5.91 -8.52
N VAL A 199 -8.05 -4.71 -8.56
CA VAL A 199 -7.84 -3.73 -9.65
C VAL A 199 -6.37 -3.32 -9.70
N VAL A 200 -5.76 -2.97 -8.56
CA VAL A 200 -4.32 -2.64 -8.51
C VAL A 200 -3.47 -3.79 -9.02
N LEU A 201 -3.78 -5.02 -8.61
CA LEU A 201 -3.03 -6.20 -9.02
C LEU A 201 -3.12 -6.39 -10.54
N VAL A 202 -4.30 -6.27 -11.14
CA VAL A 202 -4.47 -6.31 -12.61
C VAL A 202 -3.61 -5.24 -13.29
N LEU A 203 -3.68 -3.98 -12.85
CA LEU A 203 -2.86 -2.89 -13.42
C LEU A 203 -1.36 -3.18 -13.33
N VAL A 204 -0.89 -3.69 -12.19
CA VAL A 204 0.52 -4.07 -12.00
C VAL A 204 0.91 -5.24 -12.90
N GLN A 205 0.04 -6.23 -13.12
CA GLN A 205 0.33 -7.34 -14.05
C GLN A 205 0.40 -6.87 -15.50
N LEU A 206 -0.51 -5.99 -15.92
CA LEU A 206 -0.46 -5.38 -17.25
C LEU A 206 0.81 -4.54 -17.43
N ALA A 207 1.25 -3.81 -16.40
CA ALA A 207 2.51 -3.06 -16.44
C ALA A 207 3.75 -3.94 -16.57
N ARG A 208 3.68 -5.20 -16.11
CA ARG A 208 4.71 -6.22 -16.33
C ARG A 208 4.69 -6.78 -17.76
N GLY A 209 3.65 -6.50 -18.54
CA GLY A 209 3.38 -7.13 -19.83
C GLY A 209 2.85 -8.56 -19.73
N ASP A 210 2.29 -8.94 -18.57
CA ASP A 210 1.80 -10.29 -18.28
C ASP A 210 0.27 -10.31 -18.23
N THR A 211 -0.37 -10.34 -19.41
CA THR A 211 -1.84 -10.33 -19.55
C THR A 211 -2.48 -11.58 -18.96
N VAL A 212 -1.82 -12.73 -19.06
CA VAL A 212 -2.29 -14.01 -18.48
C VAL A 212 -2.33 -13.92 -16.95
N ALA A 213 -1.30 -13.35 -16.31
CA ALA A 213 -1.33 -13.13 -14.87
C ALA A 213 -2.38 -12.09 -14.47
N ALA A 214 -2.63 -11.07 -15.29
CA ALA A 214 -3.66 -10.07 -15.07
C ALA A 214 -5.06 -10.72 -15.06
N GLU A 215 -5.38 -11.52 -16.08
CA GLU A 215 -6.66 -12.23 -16.17
C GLU A 215 -6.83 -13.23 -15.02
N LYS A 216 -5.75 -13.93 -14.64
CA LYS A 216 -5.76 -14.82 -13.47
C LYS A 216 -6.07 -14.06 -12.17
N ALA A 217 -5.47 -12.88 -11.98
CA ALA A 217 -5.73 -12.05 -10.81
C ALA A 217 -7.19 -11.60 -10.76
N PHE A 218 -7.76 -11.22 -11.91
CA PHE A 218 -9.18 -10.87 -12.02
C PHE A 218 -10.09 -12.06 -11.72
N LYS A 219 -9.80 -13.25 -12.26
CA LYS A 219 -10.57 -14.47 -11.97
C LYS A 219 -10.54 -14.86 -10.48
N GLU A 220 -9.40 -14.67 -9.81
CA GLU A 220 -9.23 -15.04 -8.41
C GLU A 220 -9.92 -14.06 -7.45
N TRP A 221 -9.85 -12.75 -7.75
CA TRP A 221 -10.25 -11.69 -6.81
C TRP A 221 -11.42 -10.82 -7.28
N GLY A 222 -11.86 -10.93 -8.54
CA GLY A 222 -12.90 -10.11 -9.15
C GLY A 222 -14.27 -10.22 -8.47
N ASN A 223 -14.54 -11.34 -7.80
CA ASN A 223 -15.77 -11.49 -6.99
C ASN A 223 -15.81 -10.56 -5.76
N CYS A 224 -14.69 -9.95 -5.38
CA CYS A 224 -14.62 -8.96 -4.31
C CYS A 224 -14.78 -7.52 -4.83
N CYS A 225 -14.78 -7.31 -6.14
CA CYS A 225 -14.97 -6.02 -6.78
C CYS A 225 -16.45 -5.64 -6.83
N GLU A 226 -16.73 -4.34 -6.88
CA GLU A 226 -18.08 -3.84 -7.14
C GLU A 226 -18.43 -4.00 -8.63
N ALA A 227 -19.72 -4.11 -8.96
CA ALA A 227 -20.15 -4.32 -10.35
C ALA A 227 -19.58 -3.31 -11.37
N PRO A 228 -19.47 -2.00 -11.06
CA PRO A 228 -18.82 -1.05 -11.98
C PRO A 228 -17.33 -1.31 -12.16
N GLU A 229 -16.63 -1.76 -11.12
CA GLU A 229 -15.19 -2.09 -11.18
C GLU A 229 -14.98 -3.33 -12.07
N VAL A 230 -15.83 -4.34 -11.92
CA VAL A 230 -15.83 -5.57 -12.74
C VAL A 230 -15.98 -5.23 -14.23
N GLN A 231 -16.98 -4.41 -14.58
CA GLN A 231 -17.22 -3.99 -15.97
C GLN A 231 -16.01 -3.28 -16.59
N VAL A 232 -15.35 -2.41 -15.82
CA VAL A 232 -14.14 -1.70 -16.28
C VAL A 232 -12.97 -2.67 -16.47
N LEU A 233 -12.80 -3.64 -15.57
CA LEU A 233 -11.75 -4.65 -15.68
C LEU A 233 -11.98 -5.61 -16.86
N GLU A 234 -13.23 -6.03 -17.11
CA GLU A 234 -13.58 -6.86 -18.28
C GLU A 234 -13.30 -6.11 -19.59
N MET A 235 -13.74 -4.85 -19.69
CA MET A 235 -13.45 -4.00 -20.85
C MET A 235 -11.95 -3.80 -21.04
N LEU A 236 -11.19 -3.59 -19.95
CA LEU A 236 -9.75 -3.44 -20.00
C LEU A 236 -9.06 -4.72 -20.49
N LEU A 237 -9.38 -5.88 -19.92
CA LEU A 237 -8.75 -7.16 -20.29
C LEU A 237 -9.12 -7.56 -21.72
N SER A 238 -10.38 -7.42 -22.12
CA SER A 238 -10.83 -7.67 -23.51
C SER A 238 -10.07 -6.79 -24.51
N ALA A 239 -9.85 -5.52 -24.18
CA ALA A 239 -9.09 -4.62 -25.04
C ALA A 239 -7.61 -5.03 -25.18
N TYR A 240 -7.00 -5.63 -24.15
CA TYR A 240 -5.65 -6.18 -24.27
C TYR A 240 -5.61 -7.48 -25.08
N ASP A 241 -6.63 -8.32 -24.97
CA ASP A 241 -6.74 -9.57 -25.72
C ASP A 241 -7.03 -9.33 -27.21
N GLU A 242 -7.86 -8.34 -27.53
CA GLU A 242 -8.22 -7.92 -28.89
C GLU A 242 -7.22 -6.94 -29.52
N GLU A 243 -6.17 -6.59 -28.78
CA GLU A 243 -5.18 -5.58 -29.15
C GLU A 243 -5.75 -4.20 -29.52
N ASP A 244 -6.84 -3.77 -28.87
CA ASP A 244 -7.51 -2.48 -29.09
C ASP A 244 -7.01 -1.37 -28.14
N PRO A 245 -6.18 -0.42 -28.61
CA PRO A 245 -5.66 0.65 -27.78
C PRO A 245 -6.71 1.67 -27.34
N ASP A 246 -7.79 1.87 -28.10
CA ASP A 246 -8.80 2.90 -27.82
C ASP A 246 -9.73 2.46 -26.69
N SER A 247 -10.17 1.20 -26.71
CA SER A 247 -10.94 0.60 -25.62
C SER A 247 -10.10 0.51 -24.34
N ALA A 248 -8.83 0.10 -24.43
CA ALA A 248 -7.92 0.05 -23.28
C ALA A 248 -7.74 1.44 -22.66
N LYS A 249 -7.52 2.47 -23.48
CA LYS A 249 -7.40 3.87 -23.03
C LYS A 249 -8.69 4.37 -22.39
N THR A 250 -9.85 4.00 -22.92
CA THR A 250 -11.14 4.37 -22.35
C THR A 250 -11.32 3.77 -20.95
N ALA A 251 -10.99 2.48 -20.79
CA ALA A 251 -11.06 1.79 -19.50
C ALA A 251 -10.12 2.42 -18.46
N LEU A 252 -8.85 2.66 -18.82
CA LEU A 252 -7.86 3.29 -17.93
C LEU A 252 -8.23 4.73 -17.53
N ASN A 253 -9.03 5.41 -18.35
CA ASN A 253 -9.50 6.77 -18.07
C ASN A 253 -10.75 6.85 -17.20
N ASN A 254 -11.30 5.71 -16.78
CA ASN A 254 -12.49 5.67 -15.93
C ASN A 254 -12.28 6.43 -14.60
N PRO A 255 -13.27 7.19 -14.10
CA PRO A 255 -13.17 7.93 -12.84
C PRO A 255 -12.74 7.07 -11.64
N PHE A 256 -13.16 5.81 -11.61
CA PHE A 256 -12.78 4.88 -10.55
C PHE A 256 -11.27 4.69 -10.46
N ILE A 257 -10.60 4.39 -11.60
CA ILE A 257 -9.15 4.20 -11.66
C ILE A 257 -8.41 5.51 -11.37
N LYS A 258 -8.94 6.64 -11.84
CA LYS A 258 -8.33 7.97 -11.60
C LYS A 258 -8.36 8.38 -10.13
N ASN A 259 -9.39 7.98 -9.40
CA ASN A 259 -9.59 8.33 -7.99
C ASN A 259 -8.88 7.36 -7.01
N MET A 260 -8.10 6.40 -7.50
CA MET A 260 -7.25 5.55 -6.66
C MET A 260 -6.07 6.33 -6.06
N ASP A 261 -5.27 5.66 -5.23
CA ASP A 261 -4.00 6.23 -4.74
C ASP A 261 -3.15 6.75 -5.92
N VAL A 262 -2.49 7.88 -5.70
CA VAL A 262 -1.79 8.65 -6.74
C VAL A 262 -0.79 7.78 -7.52
N GLU A 263 -0.10 6.86 -6.86
CA GLU A 263 0.84 5.93 -7.49
C GLU A 263 0.16 4.99 -8.48
N TYR A 264 -1.03 4.49 -8.17
CA TYR A 264 -1.81 3.60 -9.03
C TYR A 264 -2.48 4.35 -10.17
N SER A 265 -3.00 5.56 -9.92
CA SER A 265 -3.55 6.41 -10.98
C SER A 265 -2.48 6.82 -11.99
N ARG A 266 -1.24 7.06 -11.53
CA ARG A 266 -0.08 7.30 -12.42
C ARG A 266 0.30 6.04 -13.19
N LEU A 267 0.32 4.89 -12.54
CA LEU A 267 0.57 3.60 -13.20
C LEU A 267 -0.43 3.36 -14.34
N ALA A 268 -1.72 3.57 -14.11
CA ALA A 268 -2.75 3.38 -15.12
C ALA A 268 -2.60 4.34 -16.31
N ARG A 269 -2.18 5.58 -16.06
CA ARG A 269 -1.92 6.57 -17.12
C ARG A 269 -0.70 6.22 -17.96
N ASP A 270 0.34 5.70 -17.33
CA ASP A 270 1.64 5.43 -17.97
C ASP A 270 1.73 3.96 -18.47
N LEU A 271 0.62 3.22 -18.43
CA LEU A 271 0.53 1.81 -18.83
C LEU A 271 0.75 1.65 -20.34
N PRO A 272 1.57 0.66 -20.79
CA PRO A 272 1.77 0.41 -22.21
C PRO A 272 0.49 -0.11 -22.85
N LEU A 273 -0.08 0.64 -23.79
CA LEU A 273 -1.26 0.23 -24.53
C LEU A 273 -0.95 -0.98 -25.44
N PRO A 274 -1.93 -1.86 -25.69
CA PRO A 274 -1.77 -2.95 -26.63
C PRO A 274 -1.42 -2.41 -28.02
N LYS A 275 -0.66 -3.20 -28.78
CA LYS A 275 -0.23 -2.81 -30.12
C LYS A 275 -1.39 -2.97 -31.08
N GLY A 276 -2.09 -1.88 -31.37
CA GLY A 276 -3.09 -1.89 -32.42
C GLY A 276 -2.49 -2.38 -33.73
N SER A 277 -3.24 -3.18 -34.48
CA SER A 277 -2.93 -3.48 -35.87
C SER A 277 -2.84 -2.14 -36.62
N GLU A 278 -1.63 -1.63 -36.84
CA GLU A 278 -1.41 -0.54 -37.79
C GLU A 278 -1.68 -1.07 -39.21
N ILE A 279 -2.95 -1.13 -39.61
CA ILE A 279 -3.28 -0.84 -40.99
C ILE A 279 -3.10 0.66 -41.12
N SER A 280 -1.85 1.06 -41.38
CA SER A 280 -1.54 2.37 -41.91
C SER A 280 -2.23 2.48 -43.27
N LEU A 281 -3.51 2.88 -43.30
CA LEU A 281 -4.09 3.43 -44.51
C LEU A 281 -3.18 4.60 -44.91
N PRO A 282 -2.54 4.55 -46.09
CA PRO A 282 -1.71 5.65 -46.53
C PRO A 282 -2.55 6.92 -46.47
N LYS A 283 -2.04 7.97 -45.80
CA LYS A 283 -2.64 9.30 -45.89
C LYS A 283 -2.98 9.55 -47.37
N PRO A 284 -4.24 9.92 -47.71
CA PRO A 284 -4.56 10.24 -49.09
C PRO A 284 -3.65 11.39 -49.49
N THR A 285 -2.60 11.07 -50.24
CA THR A 285 -1.73 12.07 -50.80
C THR A 285 -2.53 12.65 -51.94
N VAL A 286 -3.12 13.83 -51.71
CA VAL A 286 -3.77 14.61 -52.75
C VAL A 286 -2.72 14.83 -53.83
N ARG A 287 -2.85 14.12 -54.95
CA ARG A 287 -2.04 14.37 -56.14
C ARG A 287 -2.41 15.78 -56.62
N PRO A 288 -1.46 16.72 -56.80
CA PRO A 288 -1.76 18.12 -57.09
C PRO A 288 -2.40 18.40 -58.47
N HIS A 289 -2.88 17.39 -59.21
CA HIS A 289 -3.52 17.56 -60.52
C HIS A 289 -4.68 16.58 -60.80
N ALA A 290 -5.49 16.23 -59.80
CA ALA A 290 -6.75 15.52 -60.08
C ALA A 290 -7.69 16.45 -60.89
N ALA A 291 -8.05 16.05 -62.10
CA ALA A 291 -8.97 16.77 -62.97
C ALA A 291 -10.33 16.99 -62.25
N PRO A 292 -11.00 18.13 -62.45
CA PRO A 292 -12.29 18.39 -61.83
C PRO A 292 -13.28 17.30 -62.22
N SER A 293 -13.98 16.77 -61.22
CA SER A 293 -15.04 15.77 -61.37
C SER A 293 -16.10 16.26 -62.37
N TYR A 294 -16.33 15.46 -63.40
CA TYR A 294 -17.31 15.70 -64.46
C TYR A 294 -18.71 15.91 -63.87
N ILE A 295 -19.33 17.05 -64.18
CA ILE A 295 -20.73 17.33 -63.88
C ILE A 295 -21.53 17.07 -65.17
N SER A 296 -22.44 16.10 -65.13
CA SER A 296 -23.32 15.76 -66.25
C SER A 296 -24.34 16.88 -66.48
N PRO A 297 -24.51 17.42 -67.71
CA PRO A 297 -25.34 18.59 -67.97
C PRO A 297 -26.81 18.20 -68.24
N ASN A 298 -27.45 17.47 -67.32
CA ASN A 298 -28.88 17.17 -67.41
C ASN A 298 -29.57 17.10 -66.04
N VAL A 299 -29.48 18.19 -65.27
CA VAL A 299 -30.39 18.43 -64.15
C VAL A 299 -31.06 19.78 -64.36
N THR A 300 -32.22 19.75 -65.02
CA THR A 300 -33.20 20.84 -64.94
C THR A 300 -33.81 20.84 -63.55
N ALA A 301 -33.70 21.98 -62.87
CA ALA A 301 -34.34 22.25 -61.59
C ALA A 301 -35.86 22.00 -61.70
N ASN A 302 -36.38 21.05 -60.92
CA ASN A 302 -37.69 21.17 -60.28
C ASN A 302 -37.87 20.08 -59.22
N ASN A 303 -38.39 20.55 -58.07
CA ASN A 303 -38.93 19.80 -56.94
C ASN A 303 -37.93 19.18 -55.94
N LEU A 304 -37.46 20.06 -55.06
CA LEU A 304 -37.41 19.75 -53.62
C LEU A 304 -38.82 19.35 -53.15
N ASN A 305 -38.93 18.11 -52.66
CA ASN A 305 -39.93 17.55 -51.74
C ASN A 305 -40.29 16.12 -52.19
N ASP A 306 -39.55 15.12 -51.71
CA ASP A 306 -40.22 13.98 -51.06
C ASP A 306 -39.22 13.11 -50.29
N LEU A 307 -39.45 13.05 -48.99
CA LEU A 307 -38.89 12.06 -48.08
C LEU A 307 -39.78 10.82 -48.18
N GLY A 308 -39.18 9.69 -48.54
CA GLY A 308 -39.69 8.39 -48.13
C GLY A 308 -40.12 7.47 -49.25
N ARG A 309 -39.88 6.18 -48.96
CA ARG A 309 -40.33 4.96 -49.63
C ARG A 309 -39.43 4.43 -50.75
N SER A 310 -38.89 3.26 -50.40
CA SER A 310 -38.93 2.03 -51.20
C SER A 310 -37.65 1.63 -51.93
N CYS A 311 -36.85 0.83 -51.23
CA CYS A 311 -36.36 -0.50 -51.67
C CYS A 311 -36.23 -1.29 -50.36
N PHE A 312 -37.15 -2.11 -49.87
CA PHE A 312 -37.92 -3.24 -50.42
C PHE A 312 -37.04 -4.37 -51.01
N ASN A 313 -36.94 -5.41 -50.17
CA ASN A 313 -36.79 -6.84 -50.46
C ASN A 313 -35.43 -7.42 -50.86
N TYR A 314 -34.83 -8.18 -49.94
CA TYR A 314 -34.86 -9.65 -50.02
C TYR A 314 -34.55 -10.27 -48.64
N LEU A 315 -35.20 -11.40 -48.36
CA LEU A 315 -35.07 -12.33 -47.22
C LEU A 315 -36.00 -12.10 -46.02
N GLU A 316 -37.23 -12.57 -46.18
CA GLU A 316 -38.11 -13.01 -45.09
C GLU A 316 -38.55 -14.47 -45.33
N GLU A 317 -38.96 -15.13 -44.23
CA GLU A 317 -39.65 -16.44 -44.08
C GLU A 317 -38.76 -17.69 -43.96
N ASP A 318 -38.85 -18.55 -42.93
CA ASP A 318 -39.97 -18.94 -42.04
C ASP A 318 -39.51 -19.11 -40.56
N VAL A 319 -40.14 -18.52 -39.53
CA VAL A 319 -41.46 -18.75 -38.89
C VAL A 319 -41.48 -19.95 -37.92
N GLY A 320 -41.72 -19.66 -36.62
CA GLY A 320 -41.80 -20.69 -35.57
C GLY A 320 -42.32 -20.33 -34.17
N LYS A 321 -43.13 -19.26 -34.01
CA LYS A 321 -44.18 -19.01 -32.98
C LYS A 321 -43.87 -19.03 -31.46
N CYS A 322 -44.22 -17.89 -30.84
CA CYS A 322 -44.95 -17.66 -29.55
C CYS A 322 -44.47 -18.42 -28.29
N THR A 323 -44.21 -17.80 -27.14
CA THR A 323 -45.10 -16.89 -26.38
C THR A 323 -44.32 -16.28 -25.21
N ILE A 324 -44.62 -15.03 -24.89
CA ILE A 324 -44.12 -14.27 -23.73
C ILE A 324 -44.94 -14.63 -22.46
N PHE A 325 -44.26 -14.62 -21.30
CA PHE A 325 -44.75 -14.57 -19.89
C PHE A 325 -45.10 -15.88 -19.12
N ASN A 326 -44.12 -16.39 -18.35
CA ASN A 326 -44.19 -16.71 -16.90
C ASN A 326 -42.77 -17.17 -16.45
N VAL A 327 -41.94 -16.34 -15.82
CA VAL A 327 -41.89 -16.00 -14.38
C VAL A 327 -41.54 -17.20 -13.48
N ILE A 328 -40.30 -17.15 -12.96
CA ILE A 328 -39.78 -17.68 -11.69
C ILE A 328 -39.56 -19.19 -11.57
N CYS A 329 -38.28 -19.56 -11.64
CA CYS A 329 -37.53 -20.54 -10.82
C CYS A 329 -36.50 -21.21 -11.73
N HIS A 330 -35.22 -20.81 -11.67
CA HIS A 330 -34.05 -21.70 -11.86
C HIS A 330 -32.66 -21.04 -11.69
N SER A 331 -32.54 -19.77 -11.30
CA SER A 331 -31.23 -19.09 -11.25
C SER A 331 -30.70 -18.75 -9.85
N ASN A 332 -30.90 -19.61 -8.84
CA ASN A 332 -30.37 -19.36 -7.49
C ASN A 332 -29.54 -20.51 -6.86
N SER A 333 -29.35 -21.63 -7.55
CA SER A 333 -28.66 -22.79 -6.95
C SER A 333 -27.13 -22.70 -7.05
N HIS A 334 -26.59 -22.09 -8.10
CA HIS A 334 -25.13 -22.04 -8.31
C HIS A 334 -24.45 -20.97 -7.44
N GLU A 335 -25.08 -19.80 -7.26
CA GLU A 335 -24.56 -18.70 -6.46
C GLU A 335 -24.55 -19.04 -4.95
N VAL A 336 -25.60 -19.74 -4.47
CA VAL A 336 -25.67 -20.26 -3.10
C VAL A 336 -24.64 -21.37 -2.88
N PHE A 337 -24.43 -22.25 -3.88
CA PHE A 337 -23.45 -23.32 -3.78
C PHE A 337 -22.01 -22.79 -3.66
N VAL A 338 -21.66 -21.77 -4.44
CA VAL A 338 -20.33 -21.13 -4.38
C VAL A 338 -20.14 -20.38 -3.04
N LYS A 339 -21.14 -19.62 -2.57
CA LYS A 339 -21.08 -18.94 -1.26
C LYS A 339 -20.92 -19.96 -0.11
N VAL A 340 -21.65 -21.08 -0.16
CA VAL A 340 -21.54 -22.17 0.83
C VAL A 340 -20.16 -22.84 0.78
N GLN A 341 -19.57 -23.00 -0.41
CA GLN A 341 -18.25 -23.61 -0.55
C GLN A 341 -17.12 -22.71 -0.03
N ILE A 342 -17.20 -21.40 -0.27
CA ILE A 342 -16.26 -20.41 0.28
C ILE A 342 -16.38 -20.36 1.81
N LEU A 343 -17.60 -20.34 2.36
CA LEU A 343 -17.82 -20.38 3.81
C LEU A 343 -17.30 -21.67 4.44
N LYS A 344 -17.54 -22.83 3.81
CA LYS A 344 -16.98 -24.13 4.27
C LYS A 344 -15.46 -24.11 4.27
N ASN A 345 -14.82 -23.60 3.21
CA ASN A 345 -13.36 -23.50 3.14
C ASN A 345 -12.78 -22.54 4.19
N MET A 346 -13.47 -21.42 4.48
CA MET A 346 -13.09 -20.51 5.58
C MET A 346 -13.25 -21.16 6.95
N GLN A 347 -14.32 -21.92 7.19
CA GLN A 347 -14.53 -22.65 8.45
C GLN A 347 -13.49 -23.77 8.64
N VAL A 348 -13.11 -24.48 7.57
CA VAL A 348 -12.03 -25.48 7.60
C VAL A 348 -10.68 -24.82 7.93
N LYS A 349 -10.34 -23.69 7.30
CA LYS A 349 -9.13 -22.92 7.62
C LYS A 349 -9.14 -22.39 9.06
N LYS A 350 -10.27 -21.85 9.55
CA LYS A 350 -10.43 -21.42 10.96
C LYS A 350 -10.23 -22.60 11.93
N LYS A 351 -10.75 -23.79 11.61
CA LYS A 351 -10.59 -25.01 12.43
C LYS A 351 -9.15 -25.55 12.42
N GLN A 352 -8.47 -25.51 11.27
CA GLN A 352 -7.05 -25.88 11.14
C GLN A 352 -6.15 -24.91 11.92
N ASN A 353 -6.39 -23.59 11.80
CA ASN A 353 -5.62 -22.58 12.53
C ASN A 353 -5.85 -22.66 14.06
N LYS A 354 -7.08 -22.94 14.49
CA LYS A 354 -7.39 -23.20 15.92
C LYS A 354 -6.70 -24.47 16.45
N ARG A 355 -6.62 -25.53 15.65
CA ARG A 355 -5.85 -26.75 15.98
C ARG A 355 -4.34 -26.48 16.05
N ALA A 356 -3.79 -25.68 15.13
CA ALA A 356 -2.39 -25.28 15.17
C ALA A 356 -2.06 -24.45 16.43
N LYS A 357 -2.89 -23.46 16.77
CA LYS A 357 -2.75 -22.67 18.01
C LYS A 357 -2.86 -23.53 19.27
N MET A 358 -3.74 -24.55 19.29
CA MET A 358 -3.87 -25.49 20.42
C MET A 358 -2.64 -26.40 20.54
N ASN A 359 -2.13 -26.94 19.43
CA ASN A 359 -0.92 -27.76 19.42
C ASN A 359 0.31 -26.97 19.88
N MET A 360 0.42 -25.70 19.50
CA MET A 360 1.51 -24.82 19.92
C MET A 360 1.44 -24.48 21.42
N LYS A 361 0.24 -24.27 21.98
CA LYS A 361 0.04 -24.13 23.44
C LYS A 361 0.40 -25.41 24.20
N VAL A 362 0.00 -26.58 23.71
CA VAL A 362 0.36 -27.87 24.31
C VAL A 362 1.86 -28.11 24.24
N ALA A 363 2.52 -27.76 23.13
CA ALA A 363 3.96 -27.81 22.99
C ALA A 363 4.67 -26.86 23.97
N SER A 364 4.16 -25.64 24.14
CA SER A 364 4.70 -24.66 25.11
C SER A 364 4.56 -25.13 26.56
N VAL A 365 3.43 -25.75 26.94
CA VAL A 365 3.22 -26.32 28.29
C VAL A 365 4.13 -27.53 28.53
N ARG A 366 4.30 -28.41 27.53
CA ARG A 366 5.25 -29.53 27.61
C ARG A 366 6.70 -29.05 27.73
N LEU A 367 7.08 -27.99 27.01
CA LEU A 367 8.40 -27.39 27.10
C LEU A 367 8.65 -26.78 28.48
N LYS A 368 7.65 -26.11 29.08
CA LYS A 368 7.72 -25.59 30.46
C LYS A 368 7.83 -26.70 31.50
N HIS A 369 7.10 -27.81 31.33
CA HIS A 369 7.22 -28.96 32.23
C HIS A 369 8.58 -29.66 32.12
N LEU A 370 9.15 -29.76 30.91
CA LEU A 370 10.50 -30.29 30.71
C LEU A 370 11.56 -29.38 31.31
N LEU A 371 11.44 -28.05 31.15
CA LEU A 371 12.37 -27.09 31.76
C LEU A 371 12.32 -27.09 33.30
N ASN A 372 11.15 -27.34 33.91
CA ASN A 372 11.01 -27.50 35.37
C ASN A 372 11.49 -28.85 35.92
N PHE A 373 11.81 -29.82 35.06
CA PHE A 373 12.36 -31.12 35.47
C PHE A 373 13.90 -31.16 35.39
N TYR A 374 14.52 -30.17 34.73
CA TYR A 374 15.97 -30.07 34.51
C TYR A 374 16.63 -28.91 35.28
N CYS A 375 15.86 -28.15 36.06
CA CYS A 375 16.31 -27.22 37.10
C CYS A 375 15.85 -27.76 38.45
#